data_AF-A0A519KLX0-F1
#
_entry.id   AF-A0A519KLX0-F1
#
_cell.length_a   1.000
_cell.length_b   1.000
_cell.length_c   1.000
_cell.angle_alpha   90.00
_cell.angle_beta   90.00
_cell.angle_gamma   90.00
#
_symmetry.space_group_name_H-M   'P 1'
#
loop_
_entity.id
_entity.type
_entity.pdbx_description
1 polymer ?
#
loop_
_entity_poly.entity_id
_entity_poly.type
_entity_poly.pdbx_seq_one_letter_code
_entity_poly.pdbx_strand_id
1 'polypeptide(L)'
;MRLILSLAILALSATSALAGPVTLKAEPADDDGRVTLGDLFDGAGGAASVVVGVRSGPSAVFEAGQVQAAAARAGLSWTNPQGLRRIVVRQGAS
;
A
#
# COMPACT_ATOMS: atom_id res chain seq x y z
N MET A 1 -45.87 32.72 -8.69
CA MET A 1 -45.38 31.99 -7.50
C MET A 1 -45.68 30.51 -7.63
N ARG A 2 -44.70 29.70 -8.08
CA ARG A 2 -44.72 28.23 -7.95
C ARG A 2 -43.26 27.75 -7.87
N LEU A 3 -42.77 27.62 -6.65
CA LEU A 3 -41.44 27.13 -6.32
C LEU A 3 -41.48 25.59 -6.46
N ILE A 4 -40.73 25.02 -7.42
CA ILE A 4 -40.58 23.56 -7.51
C ILE A 4 -39.15 23.25 -7.06
N LEU A 5 -39.04 22.79 -5.82
CA LEU A 5 -37.80 22.40 -5.17
C LEU A 5 -37.46 20.96 -5.60
N SER A 6 -36.56 20.79 -6.57
CA SER A 6 -36.07 19.47 -6.96
C SER A 6 -34.94 19.04 -6.03
N LEU A 7 -35.28 18.22 -5.03
CA LEU A 7 -34.31 17.60 -4.12
C LEU A 7 -33.61 16.43 -4.85
N ALA A 8 -32.43 16.68 -5.40
CA ALA A 8 -31.59 15.64 -5.99
C ALA A 8 -30.90 14.85 -4.86
N ILE A 9 -31.37 13.64 -4.59
CA ILE A 9 -30.75 12.70 -3.65
C ILE A 9 -29.52 12.10 -4.35
N LEU A 10 -28.33 12.57 -3.97
CA LEU A 10 -27.06 11.99 -4.40
C LEU A 10 -26.84 10.68 -3.65
N ALA A 11 -27.24 9.55 -4.24
CA ALA A 11 -26.90 8.23 -3.73
C ALA A 11 -25.39 8.00 -3.90
N LEU A 12 -24.61 8.26 -2.84
CA LEU A 12 -23.23 7.79 -2.74
C LEU A 12 -23.27 6.27 -2.58
N SER A 13 -23.19 5.54 -3.69
CA SER A 13 -22.85 4.12 -3.67
C SER A 13 -21.42 3.99 -3.16
N ALA A 14 -21.28 3.70 -1.86
CA ALA A 14 -20.03 3.25 -1.28
C ALA A 14 -19.70 1.88 -1.89
N THR A 15 -19.08 1.89 -3.08
CA THR A 15 -18.48 0.67 -3.61
C THR A 15 -17.39 0.30 -2.63
N SER A 16 -17.47 -0.88 -2.02
CA SER A 16 -16.30 -1.41 -1.34
C SER A 16 -15.26 -1.60 -2.44
N ALA A 17 -14.22 -0.77 -2.44
CA ALA A 17 -13.06 -1.03 -3.26
C ALA A 17 -12.46 -2.32 -2.69
N LEU A 18 -12.69 -3.44 -3.36
CA LEU A 18 -12.07 -4.70 -2.99
C LEU A 18 -10.56 -4.45 -3.00
N ALA A 19 -9.93 -4.56 -1.83
CA ALA A 19 -8.52 -4.24 -1.72
C ALA A 19 -7.72 -5.15 -2.67
N GLY A 20 -6.92 -4.54 -3.53
CA GLY A 20 -6.17 -5.28 -4.56
C GLY A 20 -5.20 -6.25 -3.90
N PRO A 21 -5.26 -7.57 -4.19
CA PRO A 21 -4.35 -8.52 -3.59
C PRO A 21 -2.93 -8.25 -4.07
N VAL A 22 -1.97 -8.30 -3.16
CA VAL A 22 -0.55 -8.12 -3.47
C VAL A 22 0.32 -9.22 -2.85
N THR A 23 1.44 -9.48 -3.51
CA THR A 23 2.42 -10.48 -3.08
C THR A 23 3.72 -9.77 -2.71
N LEU A 24 4.24 -10.07 -1.51
CA LEU A 24 5.54 -9.54 -1.08
C LEU A 24 6.63 -10.09 -2.00
N LYS A 25 7.51 -9.22 -2.51
CA LYS A 25 8.66 -9.65 -3.29
C LYS A 25 9.60 -10.50 -2.43
N ALA A 26 10.25 -11.48 -3.05
CA ALA A 26 11.18 -12.37 -2.33
C ALA A 26 12.38 -11.60 -1.74
N GLU A 27 12.87 -10.59 -2.46
CA GLU A 27 13.95 -9.70 -2.02
C GLU A 27 13.54 -8.25 -2.26
N PRO A 28 12.80 -7.62 -1.33
CA PRO A 28 12.41 -6.22 -1.44
C PRO A 28 13.64 -5.31 -1.42
N ALA A 29 13.70 -4.37 -2.35
CA ALA A 29 14.79 -3.41 -2.43
C ALA A 29 14.29 -2.02 -2.81
N ASP A 30 14.90 -1.00 -2.21
CA ASP A 30 14.67 0.42 -2.54
C ASP A 30 15.93 1.04 -3.15
N ASP A 31 15.75 1.96 -4.10
CA ASP A 31 16.87 2.56 -4.85
C ASP A 31 17.33 3.91 -4.25
N ASP A 32 16.44 4.66 -3.62
CA ASP A 32 16.66 6.07 -3.24
C ASP A 32 16.58 6.33 -1.72
N GLY A 33 16.44 5.27 -0.91
CA GLY A 33 16.26 5.36 0.54
C GLY A 33 14.80 5.56 0.98
N ARG A 34 13.85 5.75 0.05
CA ARG A 34 12.41 5.85 0.34
C ARG A 34 11.74 4.54 -0.01
N VAL A 35 11.42 3.75 1.00
CA VAL A 35 10.77 2.45 0.79
C VAL A 35 9.29 2.67 0.50
N THR A 36 8.85 2.23 -0.67
CA THR A 36 7.48 2.35 -1.17
C THR A 36 6.75 1.01 -1.24
N LEU A 37 5.44 1.05 -1.46
CA LEU A 37 4.67 -0.17 -1.73
C LEU A 37 5.11 -0.85 -3.04
N GLY A 38 5.60 -0.08 -4.02
CA GLY A 38 6.15 -0.62 -5.27
C GLY A 38 7.47 -1.38 -5.05
N ASP A 39 8.26 -0.99 -4.05
CA ASP A 39 9.50 -1.70 -3.68
C ASP A 39 9.20 -3.01 -2.97
N LEU A 40 8.15 -3.02 -2.13
CA LEU A 40 7.77 -4.16 -1.31
C LEU A 40 6.95 -5.22 -2.06
N PHE A 41 6.04 -4.79 -2.94
CA PHE A 41 4.98 -5.66 -3.46
C PHE A 41 4.95 -5.73 -4.97
N ASP A 42 4.72 -6.94 -5.48
CA ASP A 42 4.20 -7.14 -6.81
C ASP A 42 2.69 -6.85 -6.81
N GLY A 43 2.22 -6.16 -7.86
CA GLY A 43 0.80 -5.81 -8.00
C GLY A 43 0.36 -4.53 -7.28
N ALA A 44 1.27 -3.70 -6.77
CA ALA A 44 0.93 -2.44 -6.08
C ALA A 44 0.17 -1.42 -6.97
N GLY A 45 0.30 -1.51 -8.30
CA GLY A 45 -0.47 -0.71 -9.25
C GLY A 45 -0.36 0.80 -8.99
N GLY A 46 -1.49 1.49 -8.97
CA GLY A 46 -1.55 2.94 -8.71
C GLY A 46 -1.08 3.36 -7.32
N ALA A 47 -0.93 2.43 -6.38
CA ALA A 47 -0.40 2.68 -5.04
C ALA A 47 1.12 2.49 -4.94
N ALA A 48 1.82 2.17 -6.03
CA ALA A 48 3.25 1.87 -6.01
C ALA A 48 4.11 2.98 -5.38
N SER A 49 3.78 4.25 -5.61
CA SER A 49 4.55 5.39 -5.09
C SER A 49 4.27 5.73 -3.61
N VAL A 50 3.37 5.00 -2.93
CA VAL A 50 3.06 5.25 -1.52
C VAL A 50 4.25 4.85 -0.65
N VAL A 51 4.78 5.81 0.10
CA VAL A 51 5.92 5.60 1.00
C VAL A 51 5.46 4.89 2.29
N VAL A 52 6.14 3.81 2.62
CA VAL A 52 5.95 3.04 3.86
C VAL A 52 6.94 3.48 4.94
N GLY A 53 8.14 3.89 4.53
CA GLY A 53 9.12 4.51 5.42
C GLY A 53 10.43 4.81 4.70
N VAL A 54 11.49 4.96 5.49
CA VAL A 54 12.82 5.34 4.98
C VAL A 54 13.87 4.36 5.48
N ARG A 55 14.91 4.20 4.66
CA ARG A 55 16.11 3.42 5.00
C ARG A 55 17.25 4.36 5.37
N SER A 56 17.85 4.13 6.54
CA SER A 56 18.94 4.96 7.09
C SER A 56 20.34 4.32 7.00
N GLY A 57 20.49 3.26 6.21
CA GLY A 57 21.73 2.48 6.06
C GLY A 57 21.62 1.47 4.92
N PRO A 58 22.46 0.45 4.79
CA PRO A 58 22.40 -0.52 3.68
C PRO A 58 21.12 -1.37 3.67
N SER A 59 20.39 -1.43 4.79
CA SER A 59 19.10 -2.11 4.89
C SER A 59 18.19 -1.40 5.89
N ALA A 60 16.87 -1.56 5.69
CA ALA A 60 15.83 -1.16 6.62
C ALA A 60 15.01 -2.38 7.02
N VAL A 61 14.41 -2.30 8.20
CA VAL A 61 13.64 -3.39 8.77
C VAL A 61 12.27 -2.85 9.15
N PHE A 62 11.23 -3.44 8.59
CA PHE A 62 9.84 -3.07 8.82
C PHE A 62 9.10 -4.21 9.51
N GLU A 63 8.23 -3.87 10.46
CA GLU A 63 7.32 -4.84 11.05
C GLU A 63 6.19 -5.16 10.06
N ALA A 64 5.84 -6.43 9.93
CA ALA A 64 4.83 -6.88 8.98
C ALA A 64 3.47 -6.22 9.23
N GLY A 65 3.10 -6.01 10.49
CA GLY A 65 1.88 -5.28 10.85
C GLY A 65 1.88 -3.82 10.36
N GLN A 66 3.04 -3.14 10.39
CA GLN A 66 3.18 -1.79 9.85
C GLN A 66 2.98 -1.80 8.34
N VAL A 67 3.61 -2.74 7.64
CA VAL A 67 3.50 -2.87 6.18
C VAL A 67 2.06 -3.23 5.78
N GLN A 68 1.40 -4.17 6.47
CA GLN A 68 0.00 -4.51 6.24
C GLN A 68 -0.92 -3.29 6.46
N ALA A 69 -0.69 -2.50 7.51
CA ALA A 69 -1.48 -1.30 7.76
C ALA A 69 -1.26 -0.22 6.68
N ALA A 70 -0.05 -0.11 6.12
CA ALA A 70 0.24 0.79 5.01
C ALA A 70 -0.44 0.33 3.71
N ALA A 71 -0.34 -0.96 3.39
CA ALA A 71 -1.02 -1.57 2.24
C ALA A 71 -2.54 -1.39 2.33
N ALA A 72 -3.15 -1.71 3.48
CA ALA A 72 -4.60 -1.57 3.69
C ALA A 72 -5.08 -0.12 3.51
N ARG A 73 -4.32 0.86 4.02
CA ARG A 73 -4.60 2.29 3.83
C ARG A 73 -4.53 2.73 2.36
N ALA A 74 -3.70 2.05 1.57
CA ALA A 74 -3.58 2.28 0.14
C ALA A 74 -4.57 1.46 -0.71
N GLY A 75 -5.52 0.76 -0.07
CA GLY A 75 -6.49 -0.09 -0.77
C GLY A 75 -5.89 -1.40 -1.30
N LEU A 76 -4.78 -1.86 -0.74
CA LEU A 76 -4.14 -3.13 -1.06
C LEU A 76 -4.36 -4.15 0.07
N SER A 77 -4.39 -5.43 -0.28
CA SER A 77 -4.52 -6.53 0.68
C SER A 77 -3.30 -7.44 0.61
N TRP A 78 -2.48 -7.39 1.65
CA TRP A 78 -1.40 -8.36 1.86
C TRP A 78 -1.74 -9.27 3.04
N THR A 79 -1.99 -10.54 2.74
CA THR A 79 -2.42 -11.53 3.74
C THR A 79 -1.29 -12.05 4.63
N ASN A 80 -0.03 -11.75 4.28
CA ASN A 80 1.17 -12.28 4.95
C ASN A 80 1.12 -13.82 5.10
N PRO A 81 1.08 -14.57 3.97
CA PRO A 81 0.86 -16.01 3.98
C PRO A 81 1.99 -16.79 4.67
N GLN A 82 3.19 -16.20 4.77
CA GLN A 82 4.35 -16.79 5.42
C GLN A 82 4.41 -16.48 6.93
N GLY A 83 3.45 -15.71 7.47
CA GLY A 83 3.43 -15.34 8.89
C GLY A 83 4.66 -14.53 9.32
N LEU A 84 5.22 -13.74 8.41
CA LEU A 84 6.42 -12.93 8.68
C LEU A 84 6.13 -11.93 9.78
N ARG A 85 7.09 -11.74 10.68
CA ARG A 85 7.05 -10.65 11.66
C ARG A 85 7.76 -9.41 11.13
N ARG A 86 8.82 -9.62 10.36
CA ARG A 86 9.66 -8.56 9.80
C ARG A 86 9.92 -8.76 8.33
N ILE A 87 10.08 -7.65 7.64
CA ILE A 87 10.53 -7.55 6.27
C ILE A 87 11.83 -6.76 6.29
N VAL A 88 12.86 -7.31 5.65
CA VAL A 88 14.11 -6.61 5.41
C VAL A 88 14.04 -6.05 4.00
N VAL A 89 14.33 -4.76 3.87
CA VAL A 89 14.45 -4.07 2.59
C VAL A 89 15.90 -3.66 2.45
N ARG A 90 16.55 -4.09 1.37
CA ARG A 90 17.94 -3.76 1.10
C ARG A 90 18.06 -2.61 0.11
N GLN A 91 19.23 -1.99 0.07
CA GLN A 91 19.55 -1.11 -1.03
C GLN A 91 19.56 -1.88 -2.36
N GLY A 92 18.91 -1.33 -3.39
CA GLY A 92 19.01 -1.79 -4.77
C GLY A 92 20.42 -1.63 -5.32
N ALA A 93 20.83 -2.56 -6.20
CA ALA A 93 22.06 -2.41 -6.96
C ALA A 93 21.73 -1.51 -8.16
N SER A 94 22.14 -0.25 -8.09
CA SER A 94 22.01 0.74 -9.17
C SER A 94 22.88 0.37 -10.38
#